data_AF-A0A8C4HTD5-F1
#
_entry.id   AF-A0A8C4HTD5-F1
#
_cell.length_a   1.000
_cell.length_b   1.000
_cell.length_c   1.000
_cell.angle_alpha   90.00
_cell.angle_beta   90.00
_cell.angle_gamma   90.00
#
_symmetry.space_group_name_H-M   'P 1'
#
loop_
_entity.id
_entity.type
_entity.pdbx_description
1 polymer ?
#
loop_
_entity_poly.entity_id
_entity_poly.type
_entity_poly.pdbx_seq_one_letter_code
_entity_poly.pdbx_strand_id
1 'polypeptide(L)' 'MSANNSTPYGVKSLLECISRATLLAEPDDIPQFLSTHVDEMTRVRDTELRDTKEVAFRYQEQWGKSEGYFI' A
#
# COMPACT_ATOMS: atom_id res chain seq x y z
N MET A 1 4.76 -12.23 -33.88
CA MET A 1 3.86 -11.85 -32.78
C MET A 1 4.67 -11.02 -31.80
N SER A 2 4.54 -9.69 -31.83
CA SER A 2 5.21 -8.83 -30.86
C SER A 2 4.46 -8.96 -29.54
N ALA A 3 5.16 -9.38 -28.49
CA ALA A 3 4.61 -9.32 -27.14
C ALA A 3 4.37 -7.85 -26.82
N ASN A 4 3.10 -7.46 -26.72
CA ASN A 4 2.74 -6.15 -26.22
C ASN A 4 3.19 -6.12 -24.76
N ASN A 5 4.37 -5.55 -24.48
CA ASN A 5 4.90 -5.29 -23.14
C ASN A 5 4.07 -4.20 -22.43
N SER A 6 2.74 -4.30 -22.46
CA SER A 6 1.87 -3.45 -21.65
C SER A 6 1.93 -3.98 -20.23
N THR A 7 2.80 -3.39 -19.42
CA THR A 7 2.79 -3.60 -17.98
C THR A 7 1.36 -3.44 -17.47
N PRO A 8 0.80 -4.41 -16.73
CA PRO A 8 -0.56 -4.33 -16.26
C PRO A 8 -0.81 -3.03 -15.49
N TYR A 9 -1.98 -2.45 -15.71
CA TYR A 9 -2.38 -1.23 -15.03
C TYR A 9 -2.29 -1.42 -13.51
N GLY A 10 -1.65 -0.47 -12.83
CA GLY A 10 -1.46 -0.51 -11.38
C GLY A 10 -0.16 -1.15 -10.88
N VAL A 11 0.59 -1.90 -11.71
CA VAL A 11 1.87 -2.52 -11.28
C VAL A 11 2.93 -1.47 -10.95
N LYS A 12 2.97 -0.37 -11.70
CA LYS A 12 3.90 0.74 -11.40
C LYS A 12 3.58 1.38 -10.04
N SER A 13 2.30 1.69 -9.80
CA SER A 13 1.86 2.29 -8.54
C SER A 13 2.05 1.36 -7.35
N LEU A 14 1.84 0.06 -7.55
CA LEU A 14 2.13 -0.99 -6.58
C LEU A 14 3.62 -0.99 -6.21
N LEU A 15 4.50 -0.95 -7.20
CA LEU A 15 5.94 -0.90 -6.98
C LEU A 15 6.35 0.38 -6.23
N GLU A 16 5.83 1.54 -6.64
CA GLU A 16 6.10 2.82 -5.95
C GLU A 16 5.63 2.79 -4.48
N CYS A 17 4.48 2.17 -4.20
CA CYS A 17 3.96 2.01 -2.84
C CYS A 17 4.88 1.15 -1.97
N ILE A 18 5.24 -0.02 -2.48
CA ILE A 18 6.14 -0.96 -1.80
C ILE A 18 7.53 -0.33 -1.56
N SER A 19 8.07 0.37 -2.57
CA SER A 19 9.35 1.07 -2.44
C SER A 19 9.30 2.15 -1.36
N ARG A 20 8.22 2.94 -1.28
CA ARG A 20 8.04 3.93 -0.21
C ARG A 20 7.95 3.28 1.17
N ALA A 21 7.18 2.21 1.31
CA ALA A 21 7.07 1.50 2.58
C ALA A 21 8.43 0.96 3.05
N THR A 22 9.22 0.40 2.13
CA THR A 22 10.56 -0.11 2.43
C THR A 22 11.52 1.01 2.85
N LEU A 23 11.48 2.15 2.15
CA LEU A 23 12.30 3.32 2.50
C LEU A 23 11.93 3.94 3.85
N LEU A 24 10.67 3.89 4.25
CA LEU A 24 10.20 4.43 5.53
C LEU A 24 10.48 3.49 6.70
N ALA A 25 10.40 2.18 6.47
CA ALA A 25 10.59 1.18 7.52
C ALA A 25 12.07 0.84 7.76
N GLU A 26 12.95 1.13 6.80
CA GLU A 26 14.38 0.79 6.81
C GLU A 26 14.66 -0.62 7.39
N PRO A 27 14.02 -1.68 6.84
CA PRO A 27 14.10 -3.00 7.45
C PRO A 27 15.48 -3.63 7.24
N ASP A 28 15.99 -4.31 8.27
CA ASP A 28 17.22 -5.10 8.18
C ASP A 28 17.06 -6.30 7.21
N ASP A 29 15.85 -6.86 7.11
CA ASP A 29 15.47 -7.93 6.19
C ASP A 29 14.40 -7.45 5.20
N ILE A 30 14.86 -6.94 4.06
CA ILE A 30 14.00 -6.46 2.98
C ILE A 30 13.10 -7.58 2.42
N PRO A 31 13.61 -8.78 2.06
CA PRO A 31 12.75 -9.88 1.59
C PRO A 31 11.59 -10.23 2.54
N GLN A 32 11.88 -10.35 3.84
CA GLN A 32 10.87 -10.67 4.84
C GLN A 32 9.84 -9.53 5.00
N PHE A 33 10.31 -8.29 5.01
CA PHE A 33 9.44 -7.11 5.05
C PHE A 33 8.48 -7.08 3.85
N LEU A 34 9.00 -7.27 2.64
CA LEU A 34 8.21 -7.27 1.41
C LEU A 34 7.15 -8.38 1.42
N SER A 35 7.52 -9.59 1.85
CA SER A 35 6.58 -10.70 1.96
C SER A 35 5.44 -10.40 2.94
N THR A 36 5.76 -9.79 4.07
CA THR A 36 4.79 -9.45 5.12
C THR A 36 3.87 -8.32 4.64
N HIS A 37 4.45 -7.27 4.05
CA HIS A 37 3.73 -6.11 3.56
C HIS A 37 2.74 -6.46 2.43
N VAL A 38 3.13 -7.36 1.52
CA VAL A 38 2.23 -7.84 0.46
C VAL A 38 1.14 -8.76 1.04
N ASP A 39 1.45 -9.63 2.00
CA ASP A 39 0.44 -10.45 2.70
C ASP A 39 -0.62 -9.58 3.37
N GLU A 40 -0.20 -8.56 4.11
CA GLU A 40 -1.08 -7.58 4.75
C GLU A 40 -1.98 -6.87 3.73
N MET A 41 -1.42 -6.41 2.60
CA MET A 41 -2.21 -5.79 1.54
C MET A 41 -3.27 -6.73 0.95
N THR A 42 -2.98 -8.03 0.81
CA THR A 42 -3.96 -9.00 0.31
C THR A 42 -5.08 -9.27 1.32
N ARG A 43 -4.75 -9.30 2.62
CA ARG A 43 -5.73 -9.47 3.70
C ARG A 43 -6.61 -8.24 3.87
N VAL A 44 -6.03 -7.05 3.71
CA VAL A 44 -6.77 -5.80 3.60
C VAL A 44 -7.71 -5.91 2.40
N ARG A 45 -7.25 -6.32 1.21
CA ARG A 45 -8.13 -6.50 0.02
C ARG A 45 -9.34 -7.42 0.28
N ASP A 46 -9.17 -8.52 0.99
CA ASP A 46 -10.28 -9.43 1.36
C ASP A 46 -11.24 -8.81 2.39
N THR A 47 -10.74 -7.93 3.26
CA THR A 47 -11.54 -7.18 4.25
C THR A 47 -12.26 -5.97 3.61
N GLU A 48 -11.65 -5.40 2.57
CA GLU A 48 -12.01 -4.18 1.81
C GLU A 48 -12.96 -4.42 0.63
N LEU A 49 -13.42 -5.67 0.41
CA LEU A 49 -14.61 -5.91 -0.42
C LEU A 49 -15.88 -5.33 0.23
N ARG A 50 -15.78 -4.80 1.46
CA ARG A 50 -16.78 -3.91 2.07
C ARG A 50 -16.51 -2.46 1.65
N ASP A 51 -17.08 -2.11 0.50
CA ASP A 51 -17.31 -0.74 0.02
C ASP A 51 -16.08 0.20 0.06
N THR A 52 -15.34 0.23 -1.04
CA THR A 52 -14.15 1.08 -1.28
C THR A 52 -14.35 2.56 -0.92
N LYS A 53 -15.60 3.06 -0.89
CA LYS A 53 -15.93 4.42 -0.43
C LYS A 53 -15.73 4.63 1.06
N GLU A 54 -16.08 3.64 1.88
CA GLU A 54 -15.97 3.76 3.33
C GLU A 54 -14.51 3.80 3.78
N VAL A 55 -13.63 3.13 3.03
CA VAL A 55 -12.22 3.05 3.42
C VAL A 55 -11.45 4.26 2.93
N ALA A 56 -11.77 4.78 1.75
CA ALA A 56 -11.28 6.10 1.34
C ALA A 56 -11.68 7.18 2.36
N PHE A 57 -12.92 7.13 2.88
CA PHE A 57 -13.39 8.04 3.93
C PHE A 57 -12.61 7.89 5.24
N ARG A 58 -12.43 6.64 5.74
CA ARG A 58 -11.68 6.37 6.98
C ARG A 58 -10.20 6.71 6.87
N TYR A 59 -9.58 6.50 5.70
CA TYR A 59 -8.21 6.93 5.47
C TYR A 59 -8.15 8.47 5.48
N GLN A 60 -8.98 9.17 4.70
CA GLN A 60 -8.98 10.64 4.71
C GLN A 60 -9.21 11.24 6.11
N GLU A 61 -10.09 10.66 6.93
CA GLU A 61 -10.30 11.10 8.33
C GLU A 61 -9.07 10.89 9.22
N GLN A 62 -8.29 9.84 9.00
CA GLN A 62 -7.08 9.58 9.78
C GLN A 62 -5.95 10.55 9.43
N TRP A 63 -5.83 10.95 8.16
CA TRP A 63 -4.84 11.95 7.73
C TRP A 63 -5.19 13.38 8.19
N GLY A 64 -6.48 13.69 8.42
CA GLY A 64 -6.91 14.99 8.95
C GLY A 64 -6.78 15.17 10.47
N LYS A 65 -6.45 14.10 11.22
CA LYS A 65 -6.34 14.12 12.69
C LYS A 65 -4.90 14.04 13.21
N SER A 66 -3.91 13.88 12.33
CA SER A 66 -2.48 13.82 12.69
C SER A 66 -1.79 15.19 12.62
N GLU A 67 -2.50 16.27 12.95
CA GLU A 67 -1.94 17.60 13.21
C GLU A 67 -2.37 17.99 14.63
N GLY A 68 -1.71 17.43 15.66
CA GLY A 68 -2.12 17.74 17.04
C GLY A 68 -1.50 17.00 18.21
N TYR A 69 -0.45 16.20 18.04
CA TYR A 69 0.34 15.72 19.19
C TYR A 69 1.83 15.78 18.88
N PHE A 70 2.34 17.00 18.90
CA PHE A 70 3.75 17.31 19.13
C PHE A 70 3.81 18.61 19.94
N ILE A 71 3.61 18.51 21.27
CA ILE A 71 4.37 19.13 22.38
C ILE A 71 4.00 18.34 23.64
#